data_AF-A0A0D2ZXE3-F1
#
_entry.id   AF-A0A0D2ZXE3-F1
#
_cell.length_a   1.000
_cell.length_b   1.000
_cell.length_c   1.000
_cell.angle_alpha   90.00
_cell.angle_beta   90.00
_cell.angle_gamma   90.00
#
_symmetry.space_group_name_H-M   'P 1'
#
loop_
_entity.id
_entity.type
_entity.pdbx_description
1 polymer ?
#
loop_
_entity_poly.entity_id
_entity_poly.type
_entity_poly.pdbx_seq_one_letter_code
_entity_poly.pdbx_strand_id
1 'polypeptide(L)'
;FYRSSRLFFLTCLFHCLAAPLYKVTLPDFLLGDQLTSQVQALRSVQFYICHYGWGDFRHRTNTCTDSDAYNAFLFIVAAFPYVFRLLQCLRRLFEEKNAEQGYNGLKYFLTIMAVCLRTAYSVVDEEHKFVWRMLAGVVSAIAAIFCTYWDLVLDWGLLNMTSKNRWLRDKLLIPQKKVYFIAMKKLVQILNVLLRFAWLQTVLDFNFAFMHRNTMVAVVASLEIIRRGIWNFFRLEN
;
A
#
# COMPACT_ATOMS: atom_id res chain seq x y z
N PHE A 1 -16.80 -7.31 26.95
CA PHE A 1 -16.78 -8.13 25.72
C PHE A 1 -15.75 -7.55 24.75
N TYR A 2 -14.94 -8.36 24.05
CA TYR A 2 -13.82 -7.98 23.13
C TYR A 2 -12.43 -7.63 23.71
N ARG A 3 -12.16 -7.76 25.02
CA ARG A 3 -10.82 -7.45 25.57
C ARG A 3 -9.72 -8.33 24.96
N SER A 4 -9.99 -9.62 24.77
CA SER A 4 -9.05 -10.57 24.16
C SER A 4 -8.72 -10.21 22.71
N SER A 5 -9.71 -9.92 21.87
CA SER A 5 -9.49 -9.53 20.47
C SER A 5 -8.75 -8.19 20.33
N ARG A 6 -9.02 -7.23 21.23
CA ARG A 6 -8.30 -5.94 21.25
C ARG A 6 -6.85 -6.11 21.66
N LEU A 7 -6.58 -6.91 22.70
CA LEU A 7 -5.22 -7.25 23.09
C LEU A 7 -4.48 -7.98 21.97
N PHE A 8 -5.13 -8.95 21.32
CA PHE A 8 -4.56 -9.64 20.16
C PHE A 8 -4.19 -8.68 19.03
N PHE A 9 -5.08 -7.74 18.69
CA PHE A 9 -4.80 -6.72 17.69
C PHE A 9 -3.60 -5.84 18.09
N LEU A 10 -3.55 -5.38 19.35
CA LEU A 10 -2.45 -4.58 19.86
C LEU A 10 -1.12 -5.35 19.86
N THR A 11 -1.15 -6.63 20.19
CA THR A 11 0.03 -7.51 20.11
C THR A 11 0.50 -7.65 18.66
N CYS A 12 -0.40 -7.88 17.71
CA CYS A 12 -0.04 -7.95 16.28
C CYS A 12 0.53 -6.61 15.79
N LEU A 13 -0.07 -5.50 16.22
CA LEU A 13 0.43 -4.16 15.89
C LEU A 13 1.84 -3.97 16.46
N PHE A 14 2.06 -4.34 17.71
CA PHE A 14 3.38 -4.27 18.33
C PHE A 14 4.41 -5.14 17.60
N HIS A 15 4.06 -6.38 17.21
CA HIS A 15 4.94 -7.23 16.41
C HIS A 15 5.26 -6.62 15.04
N CYS A 16 4.30 -5.96 14.39
CA CYS A 16 4.54 -5.22 13.15
C CYS A 16 5.52 -4.06 13.35
N LEU A 17 5.33 -3.26 14.40
CA LEU A 17 6.18 -2.11 14.73
C LEU A 17 7.59 -2.55 15.17
N ALA A 18 7.69 -3.67 15.87
CA ALA A 18 8.93 -4.23 16.38
C ALA A 18 9.60 -5.22 15.40
N ALA A 19 9.14 -5.30 14.15
CA ALA A 19 9.84 -6.05 13.12
C ALA A 19 11.27 -5.48 12.95
N PRO A 20 12.33 -6.31 12.87
CA PRO A 20 12.35 -7.76 12.62
C PRO A 20 12.51 -8.63 13.89
N LEU A 21 12.26 -8.11 15.09
CA LEU A 21 12.61 -8.79 16.35
C LEU A 21 11.74 -10.02 16.68
N TYR A 22 10.53 -10.08 16.12
CA TYR A 22 9.57 -11.16 16.34
C TYR A 22 9.33 -11.99 15.07
N LYS A 23 8.98 -13.26 15.26
CA LYS A 23 8.57 -14.14 14.17
C LYS A 23 7.29 -13.63 13.54
N VAL A 24 7.29 -13.47 12.22
CA VAL A 24 6.13 -12.95 11.48
C VAL A 24 5.06 -14.02 11.36
N THR A 25 3.92 -13.81 12.02
CA THR A 25 2.76 -14.69 11.90
C THR A 25 1.81 -14.23 10.78
N LEU A 26 0.86 -15.08 10.38
CA LEU A 26 -0.15 -14.73 9.37
C LEU A 26 -0.96 -13.46 9.75
N PRO A 27 -1.42 -13.30 11.01
CA PRO A 27 -2.05 -12.05 11.47
C PRO A 27 -1.16 -10.81 11.32
N ASP A 28 0.12 -10.88 11.69
CA ASP A 28 1.06 -9.76 11.59
C ASP A 28 1.26 -9.35 10.12
N PHE A 29 1.35 -10.34 9.23
CA PHE A 29 1.36 -10.11 7.79
C PHE A 29 0.06 -9.43 7.35
N LEU A 30 -1.11 -9.98 7.65
CA LEU A 30 -2.39 -9.38 7.23
C LEU A 30 -2.55 -7.94 7.73
N LEU A 31 -2.16 -7.66 8.97
CA LEU A 31 -2.20 -6.32 9.55
C LEU A 31 -1.26 -5.36 8.84
N GLY A 32 -0.01 -5.78 8.58
CA GLY A 32 0.95 -4.95 7.87
C GLY A 32 0.46 -4.58 6.46
N ASP A 33 -0.23 -5.50 5.76
CA ASP A 33 -0.75 -5.22 4.41
C ASP A 33 -1.88 -4.19 4.47
N GLN A 34 -2.72 -4.25 5.51
CA GLN A 34 -3.75 -3.25 5.74
C GLN A 34 -3.16 -1.86 6.03
N LEU A 35 -2.09 -1.78 6.83
CA LEU A 35 -1.39 -0.52 7.09
C LEU A 35 -0.86 0.12 5.80
N THR A 36 -0.32 -0.66 4.86
CA THR A 36 0.15 -0.13 3.57
C THR A 36 -0.97 0.43 2.68
N SER A 37 -2.19 -0.09 2.81
CA SER A 37 -3.36 0.42 2.08
C SER A 37 -3.97 1.67 2.76
N GLN A 38 -3.55 2.02 3.99
CA GLN A 38 -4.05 3.16 4.77
C GLN A 38 -3.10 4.37 4.79
N VAL A 39 -2.01 4.36 4.03
CA VAL A 39 -1.03 5.46 3.97
C VAL A 39 -1.69 6.81 3.71
N GLN A 40 -2.69 6.87 2.83
CA GLN A 40 -3.39 8.11 2.53
C GLN A 40 -4.22 8.62 3.72
N ALA A 41 -4.85 7.71 4.47
CA ALA A 41 -5.57 8.06 5.69
C ALA A 41 -4.60 8.59 6.77
N LEU A 42 -3.43 7.97 6.93
CA LEU A 42 -2.40 8.42 7.87
C LEU A 42 -1.89 9.83 7.52
N ARG A 43 -1.67 10.13 6.23
CA ARG A 43 -1.31 11.49 5.77
C ARG A 43 -2.41 12.51 6.07
N SER A 44 -3.69 12.16 5.89
CA SER A 44 -4.81 13.04 6.26
C SER A 44 -4.89 13.27 7.76
N VAL A 45 -4.65 12.25 8.59
CA VAL A 45 -4.59 12.39 10.05
C VAL A 45 -3.46 13.31 10.46
N GLN A 46 -2.26 13.18 9.87
CA GLN A 46 -1.14 14.10 10.11
C GLN A 46 -1.53 15.55 9.78
N PHE A 47 -2.16 15.78 8.63
CA PHE A 47 -2.63 17.11 8.25
C PHE A 47 -3.64 17.67 9.26
N TYR A 48 -4.61 16.86 9.70
CA TYR A 48 -5.58 17.29 10.70
C TYR A 48 -4.94 17.62 12.06
N ILE A 49 -3.98 16.81 12.51
CA ILE A 49 -3.24 17.07 13.75
C ILE A 49 -2.52 18.42 13.66
N CYS A 50 -1.87 18.72 12.53
CA CYS A 50 -1.22 20.01 12.34
C CYS A 50 -2.24 21.16 12.27
N HIS A 51 -3.26 21.05 11.41
CA HIS A 51 -4.22 22.12 11.14
C HIS A 51 -5.04 22.51 12.38
N TYR A 52 -5.45 21.52 13.18
CA TYR A 52 -6.18 21.79 14.42
C TYR A 52 -5.25 22.06 15.61
N GLY A 53 -4.09 21.39 15.68
CA GLY A 53 -3.14 21.55 16.78
C GLY A 53 -2.46 22.92 16.79
N TRP A 54 -2.13 23.45 15.61
CA TRP A 54 -1.48 24.76 15.48
C TRP A 54 -2.44 25.94 15.53
N GLY A 55 -3.76 25.68 15.57
CA GLY A 55 -4.78 26.74 15.54
C GLY A 55 -4.98 27.38 14.17
N ASP A 56 -4.39 26.83 13.11
CA ASP A 56 -4.54 27.24 11.71
C ASP A 56 -6.03 27.30 11.29
N PHE A 57 -6.84 26.37 11.79
CA PHE A 57 -8.30 26.39 11.63
C PHE A 57 -8.95 27.72 12.06
N ARG A 58 -8.44 28.36 13.11
CA ARG A 58 -8.97 29.63 13.64
C ARG A 58 -8.55 30.83 12.80
N HIS A 59 -7.38 30.75 12.18
CA HIS A 59 -6.81 31.82 11.36
C HIS A 59 -7.11 31.65 9.86
N ARG A 60 -7.74 30.53 9.45
CA ARG A 60 -7.97 30.14 8.04
C ARG A 60 -6.69 30.14 7.20
N THR A 61 -5.57 29.86 7.84
CA THR A 61 -4.24 29.72 7.22
C THR A 61 -3.86 28.25 7.14
N ASN A 62 -2.95 27.90 6.22
CA ASN A 62 -2.32 26.58 6.15
C ASN A 62 -0.80 26.78 6.26
N THR A 63 -0.33 26.98 7.48
CA THR A 63 1.11 27.14 7.79
C THR A 63 1.80 25.79 8.01
N CYS A 64 1.04 24.70 8.03
CA CYS A 64 1.58 23.34 8.18
C CYS A 64 2.71 23.01 7.20
N THR A 65 2.60 23.41 5.94
CA THR A 65 3.62 23.14 4.91
C THR A 65 4.88 23.98 5.07
N ASP A 66 4.83 25.04 5.87
CA ASP A 66 5.95 25.95 6.12
C ASP A 66 6.86 25.43 7.25
N SER A 67 6.38 24.43 8.02
CA SER A 67 7.15 23.80 9.07
C SER A 67 8.03 22.68 8.53
N ASP A 68 9.34 22.80 8.72
CA ASP A 68 10.32 21.74 8.42
C ASP A 68 9.98 20.43 9.12
N ALA A 69 9.46 20.51 10.35
CA ALA A 69 9.04 19.35 11.11
C ALA A 69 7.89 18.62 10.40
N TYR A 70 6.86 19.34 9.96
CA TYR A 70 5.74 18.74 9.22
C TYR A 70 6.20 18.09 7.92
N ASN A 71 7.09 18.76 7.18
CA ASN A 71 7.67 18.22 5.95
C ASN A 71 8.48 16.95 6.21
N ALA A 72 9.30 16.90 7.26
CA ALA A 72 10.01 15.68 7.66
C ALA A 72 9.04 14.54 8.02
N PHE A 73 7.96 14.84 8.77
CA PHE A 73 6.95 13.85 9.13
C PHE A 73 6.19 13.32 7.90
N LEU A 74 6.00 14.11 6.83
CA LEU A 74 5.38 13.62 5.59
C LEU A 74 6.15 12.46 4.95
N PHE A 75 7.48 12.47 5.01
CA PHE A 75 8.30 11.35 4.55
C PHE A 75 8.14 10.14 5.46
N ILE A 76 8.21 10.35 6.77
CA ILE A 76 8.12 9.29 7.78
C ILE A 76 6.78 8.56 7.64
N VAL A 77 5.65 9.29 7.70
CA VAL A 77 4.30 8.71 7.63
C VAL A 77 4.08 7.97 6.32
N ALA A 78 4.68 8.45 5.23
CA ALA A 78 4.56 7.84 3.92
C ALA A 78 5.37 6.53 3.77
N ALA A 79 6.59 6.48 4.31
CA ALA A 79 7.47 5.33 4.22
C ALA A 79 7.18 4.26 5.28
N PHE A 80 6.71 4.69 6.46
CA PHE A 80 6.58 3.87 7.67
C PHE A 80 5.85 2.53 7.47
N PRO A 81 4.65 2.47 6.85
CA PRO A 81 3.96 1.20 6.65
C PRO A 81 4.73 0.23 5.74
N TYR A 82 5.42 0.76 4.72
CA TYR A 82 6.18 -0.05 3.77
C TYR A 82 7.51 -0.54 4.36
N VAL A 83 8.15 0.26 5.23
CA VAL A 83 9.39 -0.15 5.93
C VAL A 83 9.14 -1.36 6.82
N PHE A 84 8.06 -1.38 7.60
CA PHE A 84 7.74 -2.57 8.40
C PHE A 84 7.47 -3.79 7.55
N ARG A 85 6.79 -3.63 6.41
CA ARG A 85 6.60 -4.74 5.48
C ARG A 85 7.91 -5.24 4.90
N LEU A 86 8.83 -4.35 4.55
CA LEU A 86 10.17 -4.72 4.12
C LEU A 86 10.90 -5.51 5.21
N LEU A 87 10.91 -5.02 6.46
CA LEU A 87 11.56 -5.69 7.59
C LEU A 87 10.95 -7.07 7.89
N GLN A 88 9.63 -7.21 7.82
CA GLN A 88 8.95 -8.51 7.92
C GLN A 88 9.38 -9.47 6.80
N CYS A 89 9.47 -8.99 5.56
CA CYS A 89 9.90 -9.81 4.42
C CYS A 89 11.37 -10.24 4.55
N LEU A 90 12.25 -9.32 4.96
CA LEU A 90 13.66 -9.62 5.22
C LEU A 90 13.82 -10.65 6.33
N ARG A 91 13.06 -10.52 7.43
CA ARG A 91 13.08 -11.51 8.51
C ARG A 91 12.71 -12.90 8.01
N ARG A 92 11.63 -13.01 7.22
CA ARG A 92 11.20 -14.27 6.62
C ARG A 92 12.21 -14.81 5.60
N LEU A 93 12.88 -13.93 4.85
CA LEU A 93 13.96 -14.33 3.95
C LEU A 93 15.11 -14.99 4.72
N PHE A 94 15.51 -14.44 5.86
CA PHE A 94 16.58 -15.03 6.69
C PHE A 94 16.16 -16.32 7.40
N GLU A 95 14.92 -16.39 7.92
CA GLU A 95 14.42 -17.57 8.63
C GLU A 95 14.06 -18.73 7.69
N GLU A 96 13.27 -18.46 6.65
CA GLU A 96 12.75 -19.49 5.73
C GLU A 96 13.72 -19.79 4.59
N LYS A 97 14.75 -18.95 4.38
CA LYS A 97 15.71 -19.01 3.25
C LYS A 97 15.05 -19.08 1.87
N ASN A 98 13.80 -18.63 1.78
CA ASN A 98 13.03 -18.65 0.54
C ASN A 98 13.22 -17.33 -0.22
N ALA A 99 13.80 -17.42 -1.43
CA ALA A 99 14.04 -16.29 -2.32
C ALA A 99 12.77 -15.51 -2.68
N GLU A 100 11.60 -16.14 -2.69
CA GLU A 100 10.31 -15.48 -2.93
C GLU A 100 10.04 -14.35 -1.93
N GLN A 101 10.43 -14.53 -0.66
CA GLN A 101 10.28 -13.47 0.35
C GLN A 101 11.21 -12.28 0.06
N GLY A 102 12.37 -12.52 -0.55
CA GLY A 102 13.29 -11.48 -1.00
C GLY A 102 12.69 -10.64 -2.13
N TYR A 103 12.07 -11.28 -3.13
CA TYR A 103 11.35 -10.56 -4.19
C TYR A 103 10.16 -9.77 -3.64
N ASN A 104 9.47 -10.30 -2.63
CA ASN A 104 8.42 -9.54 -1.94
C ASN A 104 9.01 -8.32 -1.20
N GLY A 105 10.17 -8.46 -0.57
CA GLY A 105 10.91 -7.35 0.02
C GLY A 105 11.27 -6.28 -1.02
N LEU A 106 11.78 -6.69 -2.18
CA LEU A 106 12.11 -5.77 -3.28
C LEU A 106 10.91 -4.94 -3.73
N LYS A 107 9.71 -5.54 -3.79
CA LYS A 107 8.45 -4.82 -4.06
C LYS A 107 8.26 -3.64 -3.11
N TYR A 108 8.38 -3.88 -1.80
CA TYR A 108 8.19 -2.85 -0.78
C TYR A 108 9.32 -1.83 -0.81
N PHE A 109 10.56 -2.24 -1.06
CA PHE A 109 11.70 -1.33 -1.23
C PHE A 109 11.49 -0.34 -2.39
N LEU A 110 11.12 -0.84 -3.58
CA LEU A 110 10.81 0.00 -4.74
C LEU A 110 9.66 0.96 -4.44
N THR A 111 8.66 0.51 -3.67
CA THR A 111 7.52 1.34 -3.27
C THR A 111 7.95 2.45 -2.29
N ILE A 112 8.84 2.16 -1.33
CA ILE A 112 9.42 3.18 -0.43
C ILE A 112 10.14 4.25 -1.25
N MET A 113 11.00 3.84 -2.19
CA MET A 113 11.72 4.79 -3.05
C MET A 113 10.75 5.67 -3.85
N ALA A 114 9.75 5.07 -4.50
CA ALA A 114 8.74 5.79 -5.27
C ALA A 114 7.98 6.82 -4.41
N VAL A 115 7.58 6.42 -3.20
CA VAL A 115 6.82 7.28 -2.28
C VAL A 115 7.68 8.41 -1.70
N CYS A 116 8.93 8.14 -1.33
CA CYS A 116 9.87 9.17 -0.86
C CYS A 116 10.19 10.18 -1.96
N LEU A 117 10.46 9.72 -3.18
CA LEU A 117 10.72 10.61 -4.33
C LEU A 117 9.51 11.47 -4.68
N ARG A 118 8.30 10.88 -4.63
CA ARG A 118 7.05 11.63 -4.79
C ARG A 118 6.90 12.70 -3.71
N THR A 119 7.19 12.39 -2.45
CA THR A 119 7.12 13.37 -1.36
C THR A 119 8.19 14.46 -1.53
N ALA A 120 9.40 14.10 -1.97
CA ALA A 120 10.45 15.08 -2.28
C ALA A 120 10.00 16.04 -3.39
N TYR A 121 9.40 15.53 -4.47
CA TYR A 121 8.81 16.37 -5.52
C TYR A 121 7.78 17.39 -4.97
N SER A 122 7.03 17.07 -3.91
CA SER A 122 6.06 18.02 -3.33
C SER A 122 6.66 19.10 -2.43
N VAL A 123 7.94 18.97 -2.05
CA VAL A 123 8.62 19.89 -1.12
C VAL A 123 9.74 20.69 -1.82
N VAL A 124 10.31 20.17 -2.92
CA VAL A 124 11.41 20.81 -3.64
C VAL A 124 10.95 22.04 -4.43
N ASP A 125 11.82 23.04 -4.49
CA ASP A 125 11.66 24.29 -5.26
C ASP A 125 11.41 24.06 -6.76
N GLU A 126 10.70 25.01 -7.39
CA GLU A 126 10.26 24.91 -8.80
C GLU A 126 11.41 24.70 -9.80
N GLU A 127 12.61 25.18 -9.51
CA GLU A 127 13.78 25.08 -10.40
C GLU A 127 14.22 23.62 -10.64
N HIS A 128 14.19 22.78 -9.59
CA HIS A 128 14.62 21.38 -9.67
C HIS A 128 13.44 20.41 -9.85
N LYS A 129 12.21 20.93 -9.80
CA LYS A 129 10.97 20.14 -9.76
C LYS A 129 10.80 19.20 -10.96
N PHE A 130 11.26 19.60 -12.14
CA PHE A 130 11.20 18.75 -13.34
C PHE A 130 12.03 17.47 -13.19
N VAL A 131 13.27 17.57 -12.69
CA VAL A 131 14.16 16.42 -12.50
C VAL A 131 13.58 15.45 -11.47
N TRP A 132 13.12 15.97 -10.33
CA TRP A 132 12.50 15.17 -9.29
C TRP A 132 11.19 14.51 -9.76
N ARG A 133 10.39 15.21 -10.58
CA ARG A 133 9.18 14.64 -11.18
C ARG A 133 9.50 13.49 -12.12
N MET A 134 10.51 13.64 -12.99
CA MET A 134 10.93 12.57 -13.90
C MET A 134 11.45 11.35 -13.14
N LEU A 135 12.30 11.57 -12.13
CA LEU A 135 12.83 10.51 -11.28
C LEU A 135 11.71 9.79 -10.50
N ALA A 136 10.81 10.55 -9.87
CA ALA A 136 9.65 10.00 -9.16
C ALA A 136 8.74 9.20 -10.12
N GLY A 137 8.54 9.69 -11.35
CA GLY A 137 7.75 9.04 -12.38
C GLY A 137 8.34 7.69 -12.82
N VAL A 138 9.64 7.65 -13.13
CA VAL A 138 10.33 6.43 -13.55
C VAL A 138 10.33 5.39 -12.44
N VAL A 139 10.72 5.77 -11.22
CA VAL A 139 10.77 4.83 -10.08
C VAL A 139 9.37 4.33 -9.73
N SER A 140 8.36 5.18 -9.80
CA SER A 140 6.96 4.77 -9.56
C SER A 140 6.43 3.85 -10.65
N ALA A 141 6.81 4.07 -11.91
CA ALA A 141 6.45 3.17 -13.01
C ALA A 141 7.06 1.78 -12.81
N ILE A 142 8.35 1.71 -12.46
CA ILE A 142 9.03 0.44 -12.14
C ILE A 142 8.33 -0.26 -10.96
N ALA A 143 8.08 0.47 -9.88
CA ALA A 143 7.37 -0.06 -8.70
C ALA A 143 5.97 -0.58 -9.07
N ALA A 144 5.21 0.17 -9.89
CA ALA A 144 3.88 -0.21 -10.33
C ALA A 144 3.88 -1.46 -11.21
N ILE A 145 4.84 -1.61 -12.13
CA ILE A 145 5.01 -2.81 -12.95
C ILE A 145 5.31 -4.01 -12.05
N PHE A 146 6.26 -3.88 -11.13
CA PHE A 146 6.64 -4.97 -10.22
C PHE A 146 5.49 -5.37 -9.30
N CYS A 147 4.77 -4.40 -8.71
CA CYS A 147 3.60 -4.66 -7.89
C CYS A 147 2.47 -5.32 -8.68
N THR A 148 2.23 -4.86 -9.91
CA THR A 148 1.19 -5.44 -10.79
C THR A 148 1.53 -6.88 -11.15
N TYR A 149 2.79 -7.16 -11.48
CA TYR A 149 3.27 -8.52 -11.71
C TYR A 149 3.05 -9.40 -10.47
N TRP A 150 3.46 -8.92 -9.29
CA TRP A 150 3.30 -9.65 -8.04
C TRP A 150 1.82 -9.97 -7.76
N ASP A 151 0.96 -8.96 -7.84
CA ASP A 151 -0.47 -9.11 -7.61
C ASP A 151 -1.04 -10.19 -8.56
N LEU A 152 -0.80 -10.07 -9.88
CA LEU A 152 -1.37 -10.97 -10.89
C LEU A 152 -0.82 -12.41 -10.83
N VAL A 153 0.49 -12.56 -10.67
CA VAL A 153 1.17 -13.85 -10.84
C VAL A 153 1.27 -14.60 -9.53
N LEU A 154 1.79 -13.96 -8.48
CA LEU A 154 2.10 -14.65 -7.23
C LEU A 154 0.90 -14.68 -6.29
N ASP A 155 0.20 -13.56 -6.13
CA ASP A 155 -0.97 -13.50 -5.26
C ASP A 155 -2.18 -14.21 -5.90
N TRP A 156 -2.50 -13.92 -7.16
CA TRP A 156 -3.67 -14.51 -7.84
C TRP A 156 -3.39 -15.80 -8.63
N GLY A 157 -2.12 -16.16 -8.87
CA GLY A 157 -1.74 -17.41 -9.55
C GLY A 157 -2.11 -17.47 -11.03
N LEU A 158 -2.34 -16.35 -11.71
CA LEU A 158 -3.00 -16.33 -13.03
C LEU A 158 -2.11 -16.87 -14.18
N LEU A 159 -0.80 -16.67 -14.08
CA LEU A 159 0.19 -17.08 -15.09
C LEU A 159 0.94 -18.36 -14.72
N ASN A 160 0.46 -19.11 -13.72
CA ASN A 160 1.11 -20.36 -13.35
C ASN A 160 0.78 -21.45 -14.40
N MET A 161 1.61 -21.55 -15.44
CA MET A 161 1.43 -22.47 -16.57
C MET A 161 1.46 -23.96 -16.17
N THR A 162 1.96 -24.27 -14.97
CA THR A 162 2.07 -25.62 -14.40
C THR A 162 0.85 -26.06 -13.58
N SER A 163 -0.12 -25.17 -13.33
CA SER A 163 -1.38 -25.50 -12.64
C SER A 163 -2.32 -26.32 -13.53
N LYS A 164 -3.03 -27.29 -12.94
CA LYS A 164 -4.02 -28.12 -13.64
C LYS A 164 -5.19 -27.30 -14.18
N ASN A 165 -5.44 -26.11 -13.61
CA ASN A 165 -6.43 -25.16 -14.08
C ASN A 165 -5.74 -23.94 -14.68
N ARG A 166 -5.78 -23.81 -16.01
CA ARG A 166 -5.32 -22.60 -16.72
C ARG A 166 -6.05 -21.38 -16.15
N TRP A 167 -5.33 -20.54 -15.39
CA TRP A 167 -5.77 -19.29 -14.72
C TRP A 167 -6.35 -19.42 -13.30
N LEU A 168 -6.36 -20.62 -12.71
CA LEU A 168 -6.83 -20.87 -11.35
C LEU A 168 -5.76 -21.54 -10.48
N ARG A 169 -5.78 -21.23 -9.18
CA ARG A 169 -4.98 -21.94 -8.17
C ARG A 169 -5.59 -23.34 -7.96
N ASP A 170 -4.76 -24.35 -7.73
CA ASP A 170 -5.19 -25.76 -7.71
C ASP A 170 -6.09 -26.14 -6.51
N LYS A 171 -6.05 -25.37 -5.41
CA LYS A 171 -6.92 -25.56 -4.23
C LYS A 171 -7.95 -24.45 -4.15
N LEU A 172 -9.20 -24.75 -4.49
CA LEU A 172 -10.37 -23.94 -4.11
C LEU A 172 -11.19 -24.75 -3.11
N LEU A 173 -11.38 -24.23 -1.90
CA LEU A 173 -12.07 -24.92 -0.80
C LEU A 173 -13.60 -24.83 -0.86
N ILE A 174 -14.18 -23.93 -1.68
CA ILE A 174 -15.64 -23.77 -1.77
C ILE A 174 -16.21 -24.63 -2.92
N PRO A 175 -17.07 -25.62 -2.65
CA PRO A 175 -17.57 -26.58 -3.66
C PRO A 175 -18.61 -26.02 -4.65
N GLN A 176 -19.26 -24.87 -4.38
CA GLN A 176 -20.31 -24.28 -5.23
C GLN A 176 -20.03 -22.79 -5.54
N LYS A 177 -20.42 -22.34 -6.75
CA LYS A 177 -20.27 -20.98 -7.33
C LYS A 177 -18.94 -20.63 -8.04
N LYS A 178 -18.36 -21.54 -8.84
CA LYS A 178 -17.20 -21.26 -9.71
C LYS A 178 -17.37 -19.98 -10.56
N VAL A 179 -18.55 -19.75 -11.13
CA VAL A 179 -18.84 -18.57 -11.99
C VAL A 179 -18.80 -17.26 -11.20
N TYR A 180 -19.44 -17.20 -10.02
CA TYR A 180 -19.43 -16.01 -9.15
C TYR A 180 -18.01 -15.71 -8.65
N PHE A 181 -17.26 -16.75 -8.29
CA PHE A 181 -15.87 -16.62 -7.86
C PHE A 181 -14.97 -16.11 -9.00
N ILE A 182 -15.14 -16.64 -10.21
CA ILE A 182 -14.41 -16.16 -11.40
C ILE A 182 -14.78 -14.71 -11.73
N ALA A 183 -16.07 -14.36 -11.68
CA ALA A 183 -16.55 -13.00 -11.92
C ALA A 183 -15.99 -12.02 -10.89
N MET A 184 -15.99 -12.40 -9.59
CA MET A 184 -15.42 -11.58 -8.53
C MET A 184 -13.90 -11.43 -8.70
N LYS A 185 -13.17 -12.52 -8.96
CA LYS A 185 -11.72 -12.47 -9.22
C LYS A 185 -11.38 -11.56 -10.39
N LYS A 186 -12.12 -11.68 -11.50
CA LYS A 186 -11.94 -10.84 -12.70
C LYS A 186 -12.27 -9.37 -12.43
N LEU A 187 -13.34 -9.09 -11.69
CA LEU A 187 -13.70 -7.73 -11.28
C LEU A 187 -12.62 -7.10 -10.40
N VAL A 188 -12.15 -7.83 -9.38
CA VAL A 188 -11.09 -7.37 -8.47
C VAL A 188 -9.78 -7.13 -9.21
N GLN A 189 -9.50 -7.93 -10.25
CA GLN A 189 -8.33 -7.72 -11.11
C GLN A 189 -8.42 -6.43 -11.91
N ILE A 190 -9.57 -6.17 -12.55
CA ILE A 190 -9.79 -4.91 -13.28
C ILE A 190 -9.64 -3.74 -12.30
N LEU A 191 -10.23 -3.85 -11.12
CA LEU A 191 -10.10 -2.85 -10.06
C LEU A 191 -8.64 -2.64 -9.64
N ASN A 192 -7.83 -3.71 -9.51
CA ASN A 192 -6.42 -3.58 -9.17
C ASN A 192 -5.65 -2.78 -10.23
N VAL A 193 -5.87 -3.09 -11.51
CA VAL A 193 -5.21 -2.37 -12.61
C VAL A 193 -5.64 -0.90 -12.62
N LEU A 194 -6.94 -0.61 -12.49
CA LEU A 194 -7.46 0.76 -12.41
C LEU A 194 -6.87 1.54 -11.22
N LEU A 195 -6.77 0.91 -10.05
CA LEU A 195 -6.17 1.53 -8.86
C LEU A 195 -4.69 1.81 -9.03
N ARG A 196 -3.94 0.95 -9.73
CA ARG A 196 -2.53 1.19 -10.04
C ARG A 196 -2.34 2.35 -11.00
N PHE A 197 -3.19 2.45 -12.03
CA PHE A 197 -3.21 3.62 -12.92
C PHE A 197 -3.56 4.89 -12.16
N ALA A 198 -4.56 4.84 -11.27
CA ALA A 198 -4.93 5.97 -10.45
C ALA A 198 -3.79 6.37 -9.48
N TRP A 199 -3.08 5.41 -8.89
CA TRP A 199 -1.91 5.69 -8.06
C TRP A 199 -0.78 6.36 -8.86
N LEU A 200 -0.43 5.84 -10.04
CA LEU A 200 0.54 6.48 -10.94
C LEU A 200 0.13 7.89 -11.35
N GLN A 201 -1.16 8.10 -11.63
CA GLN A 201 -1.71 9.43 -11.91
C GLN A 201 -1.48 10.38 -10.73
N THR A 202 -1.72 9.93 -9.49
CA THR A 202 -1.47 10.80 -8.33
C THR A 202 0.00 11.20 -8.24
N VAL A 203 0.93 10.29 -8.56
CA VAL A 203 2.38 10.55 -8.56
C VAL A 203 2.77 11.56 -9.62
N LEU A 204 2.21 11.44 -10.83
CA LEU A 204 2.60 12.25 -11.99
C LEU A 204 1.87 13.59 -12.08
N ASP A 205 0.98 13.91 -11.12
CA ASP A 205 0.18 15.14 -11.07
C ASP A 205 -0.59 15.44 -12.36
N PHE A 206 -1.19 14.41 -12.96
CA PHE A 206 -2.10 14.63 -14.08
C PHE A 206 -3.44 15.17 -13.57
N ASN A 207 -3.78 16.39 -14.01
CA ASN A 207 -5.06 17.03 -13.74
C ASN A 207 -6.10 16.53 -14.74
N PHE A 208 -7.10 15.80 -14.27
CA PHE A 208 -8.30 15.52 -15.04
C PHE A 208 -9.33 16.61 -14.77
N ALA A 209 -9.85 17.25 -15.83
CA ALA A 209 -10.83 18.33 -15.72
C ALA A 209 -12.17 17.88 -15.09
N PHE A 210 -12.42 16.58 -15.00
CA PHE A 210 -13.71 16.00 -14.60
C PHE A 210 -13.94 15.92 -13.08
N MET A 211 -12.89 15.87 -12.25
CA MET A 211 -13.06 15.68 -10.80
C MET A 211 -11.95 16.33 -9.98
N HIS A 212 -12.32 16.92 -8.84
CA HIS A 212 -11.38 17.50 -7.90
C HIS A 212 -10.39 16.44 -7.35
N ARG A 213 -9.11 16.81 -7.25
CA ARG A 213 -8.01 15.91 -6.88
C ARG A 213 -8.25 15.18 -5.56
N ASN A 214 -8.74 15.88 -4.54
CA ASN A 214 -8.97 15.29 -3.22
C ASN A 214 -10.08 14.23 -3.25
N THR A 215 -11.12 14.44 -4.06
CA THR A 215 -12.20 13.46 -4.25
C THR A 215 -11.67 12.20 -4.93
N MET A 216 -10.86 12.35 -5.99
CA MET A 216 -10.21 11.21 -6.64
C MET A 216 -9.35 10.41 -5.66
N VAL A 217 -8.52 11.09 -4.87
CA VAL A 217 -7.65 10.45 -3.88
C VAL A 217 -8.47 9.69 -2.82
N ALA A 218 -9.59 10.26 -2.35
CA ALA A 218 -10.47 9.61 -1.38
C ALA A 218 -11.17 8.36 -1.95
N VAL A 219 -11.65 8.43 -3.19
CA VAL A 219 -12.28 7.30 -3.88
C VAL A 219 -11.26 6.17 -4.10
N VAL A 220 -10.06 6.51 -4.59
CA VAL A 220 -8.98 5.55 -4.83
C VAL A 220 -8.54 4.88 -3.53
N ALA A 221 -8.36 5.65 -2.45
CA ALA A 221 -8.00 5.10 -1.14
C ALA A 221 -9.08 4.15 -0.59
N SER A 222 -10.36 4.51 -0.74
CA SER A 222 -11.48 3.67 -0.28
C SER A 222 -11.56 2.34 -1.05
N LEU A 223 -11.42 2.41 -2.38
CA LEU A 223 -11.40 1.23 -3.24
C LEU A 223 -10.20 0.32 -2.97
N GLU A 224 -9.04 0.89 -2.65
CA GLU A 224 -7.83 0.13 -2.26
C GLU A 224 -8.03 -0.66 -0.96
N ILE A 225 -8.72 -0.08 0.04
CA ILE A 225 -9.08 -0.78 1.28
C ILE A 225 -10.04 -1.94 1.00
N ILE A 226 -11.08 -1.71 0.18
CA ILE A 226 -12.05 -2.75 -0.19
C ILE A 226 -11.35 -3.90 -0.94
N ARG A 227 -10.51 -3.56 -1.93
CA ARG A 227 -9.71 -4.53 -2.69
C ARG A 227 -8.87 -5.40 -1.75
N ARG A 228 -8.21 -4.79 -0.76
CA ARG A 228 -7.40 -5.52 0.22
C ARG A 228 -8.25 -6.41 1.13
N GLY A 229 -9.42 -5.94 1.57
CA GLY A 229 -10.37 -6.74 2.33
C GLY A 229 -10.77 -8.02 1.60
N ILE A 230 -11.10 -7.91 0.31
CA ILE A 230 -11.44 -9.06 -0.55
C ILE A 230 -10.25 -10.02 -0.68
N TRP A 231 -9.03 -9.49 -0.89
CA TRP A 231 -7.84 -10.33 -0.98
C TRP A 231 -7.52 -11.06 0.33
N ASN A 232 -7.66 -10.40 1.50
CA ASN A 232 -7.47 -11.02 2.80
C ASN A 232 -8.44 -12.19 3.02
N PHE A 233 -9.70 -12.03 2.61
CA PHE A 233 -10.70 -13.09 2.67
C PHE A 233 -10.25 -14.33 1.87
N PHE A 234 -9.86 -14.15 0.61
CA PHE A 234 -9.36 -15.25 -0.21
C PHE A 234 -8.06 -15.88 0.30
N ARG A 235 -7.21 -15.11 0.99
CA ARG A 235 -5.97 -15.64 1.56
C ARG A 235 -6.21 -16.48 2.80
N LEU A 236 -7.18 -16.09 3.65
CA LEU A 236 -7.56 -16.86 4.83
C LEU A 236 -8.27 -18.17 4.49
N GLU A 237 -8.96 -18.21 3.35
CA GLU A 237 -9.60 -19.43 2.85
C GLU A 237 -8.61 -20.44 2.24
N ASN A 238 -7.32 -20.12 2.07
CA ASN A 238 -6.29 -21.03 1.52
C ASN A 238 -5.42 -21.66 2.60
#